data_AF-A0A661IXA5-F1
#
_entry.id   AF-A0A661IXA5-F1
#
_cell.length_a   1.000
_cell.length_b   1.000
_cell.length_c   1.000
_cell.angle_alpha   90.00
_cell.angle_beta   90.00
_cell.angle_gamma   90.00
#
_symmetry.space_group_name_H-M   'P 1'
#
loop_
_entity.id
_entity.type
_entity.pdbx_description
1 polymer ?
#
loop_
_entity_poly.entity_id
_entity_poly.type
_entity_poly.pdbx_seq_one_letter_code
_entity_poly.pdbx_strand_id
1 'polypeptide(L)' 'KMVIDVEKVKKIENGEKIFATADDLEVVIKLKRITSKLTRIEIKAGEGIVKRDEATAKEIVQRTTKIAAKLVT' A
#
# COMPACT_ATOMS: atom_id res chain seq x y z
N LYS A 1 -6.56 8.98 -14.89
CA LYS A 1 -7.20 8.42 -13.68
C LYS A 1 -6.27 7.30 -13.23
N MET A 2 -5.50 7.48 -12.15
CA MET A 2 -4.52 6.47 -11.73
C MET A 2 -5.23 5.19 -11.32
N VAL A 3 -4.90 4.07 -11.97
CA VAL A 3 -5.49 2.75 -11.74
C VAL A 3 -4.50 1.94 -10.93
N ILE A 4 -4.97 1.36 -9.82
CA ILE A 4 -4.17 0.47 -8.98
C ILE A 4 -4.75 -0.93 -9.17
N ASP A 5 -3.96 -1.84 -9.73
CA ASP A 5 -4.32 -3.23 -9.92
C ASP A 5 -3.69 -4.09 -8.82
N VAL A 6 -4.47 -4.96 -8.18
CA VAL A 6 -3.97 -5.82 -7.10
C VAL A 6 -3.59 -7.18 -7.69
N GLU A 7 -2.29 -7.42 -7.79
CA GLU A 7 -1.77 -8.66 -8.35
C GLU A 7 -1.86 -9.83 -7.36
N LYS A 8 -1.55 -9.58 -6.08
CA LYS A 8 -1.50 -10.65 -5.09
C LYS A 8 -1.71 -10.19 -3.67
N VAL A 9 -2.44 -10.98 -2.89
CA VAL A 9 -2.51 -10.84 -1.43
C VAL A 9 -1.90 -12.08 -0.78
N LYS A 10 -0.96 -11.86 0.14
CA LYS A 10 -0.29 -12.90 0.92
C LYS A 10 -0.54 -12.65 2.41
N LYS A 11 -1.14 -13.62 3.10
CA LYS A 11 -1.24 -13.56 4.57
C LYS A 11 0.15 -13.70 5.19
N ILE A 12 0.44 -12.86 6.17
CA ILE A 12 1.69 -12.87 6.96
C ILE A 12 1.35 -12.96 8.43
N GLU A 13 2.36 -13.18 9.28
CA GLU A 13 2.14 -13.20 10.73
C GLU A 13 1.56 -11.88 11.21
N ASN A 14 0.39 -11.99 11.85
CA ASN A 14 -0.37 -10.86 12.38
C ASN A 14 -0.80 -9.83 11.33
N GLY A 15 -1.01 -10.23 10.06
CA GLY A 15 -1.52 -9.32 9.04
C GLY A 15 -1.44 -9.82 7.61
N GLU A 16 -1.33 -8.89 6.66
CA GLU A 16 -1.41 -9.16 5.23
C GLU A 16 -0.38 -8.33 4.45
N LYS A 17 0.15 -8.92 3.39
CA LYS A 17 1.03 -8.25 2.42
C LYS A 17 0.33 -8.25 1.07
N ILE A 18 0.12 -7.07 0.52
CA ILE A 18 -0.56 -6.82 -0.74
C ILE A 18 0.49 -6.36 -1.75
N PHE A 19 0.50 -7.00 -2.91
CA PHE A 19 1.29 -6.63 -4.08
C PHE A 19 0.32 -6.06 -5.10
N ALA A 20 0.60 -4.85 -5.56
CA ALA A 20 -0.23 -4.12 -6.49
C ALA A 20 0.67 -3.38 -7.48
N THR A 21 0.14 -3.04 -8.64
CA THR A 21 0.82 -2.24 -9.65
C THR A 21 -0.04 -1.02 -9.99
N ALA A 22 0.57 0.15 -10.08
CA ALA A 22 -0.12 1.41 -10.35
C ALA A 22 0.60 2.21 -11.44
N ASP A 23 -0.02 2.38 -12.61
CA ASP A 23 0.59 3.02 -13.77
C ASP A 23 2.06 2.55 -13.97
N ASP A 24 2.25 1.22 -14.05
CA ASP A 24 3.54 0.51 -14.17
C ASP A 24 4.48 0.57 -12.95
N LEU A 25 4.02 1.14 -11.81
CA LEU A 25 4.77 1.17 -10.57
C LEU A 25 4.39 0.01 -9.63
N GLU A 26 5.35 -0.83 -9.27
CA GLU A 26 5.16 -1.86 -8.25
C GLU A 26 5.00 -1.25 -6.86
N VAL A 27 3.87 -1.57 -6.22
CA VAL A 27 3.46 -1.13 -4.89
C VAL A 27 3.32 -2.35 -3.99
N VAL A 28 4.08 -2.35 -2.90
CA VAL A 28 4.00 -3.37 -1.85
C VAL A 28 3.45 -2.72 -0.59
N ILE A 29 2.28 -3.17 -0.14
CA ILE A 29 1.63 -2.70 1.08
C ILE A 29 1.69 -3.82 2.11
N LYS A 30 2.21 -3.56 3.30
CA LYS A 30 2.15 -4.47 4.45
C LYS A 30 1.22 -3.88 5.49
N LEU A 31 0.22 -4.65 5.85
CA LEU A 31 -0.69 -4.41 6.95
C LEU A 31 -0.27 -5.32 8.09
N LYS A 32 0.13 -4.73 9.23
CA LYS A 32 0.47 -5.49 10.43
C LYS A 32 -0.39 -5.03 11.60
N ARG A 33 -1.19 -5.95 12.15
CA ARG A 33 -1.94 -5.71 13.38
C ARG A 33 -0.96 -5.62 14.55
N ILE A 34 -1.00 -4.50 15.25
CA ILE A 34 -0.24 -4.28 16.48
C ILE A 34 -1.13 -4.59 17.69
N THR A 35 -2.36 -4.08 17.67
CA THR A 35 -3.42 -4.42 18.65
C THR A 35 -4.77 -4.54 17.94
N SER A 36 -5.83 -4.93 18.66
CA SER A 36 -7.20 -4.99 18.09
C SER A 36 -7.71 -3.65 17.54
N LYS A 37 -7.08 -2.53 17.93
CA LYS A 37 -7.47 -1.17 17.52
C LYS A 37 -6.37 -0.44 16.73
N LEU A 38 -5.21 -1.07 16.52
CA LEU A 38 -4.06 -0.43 15.89
C LEU A 38 -3.44 -1.33 14.82
N THR A 39 -3.46 -0.87 13.58
CA THR A 39 -2.81 -1.50 12.44
C THR A 39 -1.71 -0.59 11.91
N ARG A 40 -0.50 -1.12 11.81
CA ARG A 40 0.62 -0.45 11.13
C ARG A 40 0.51 -0.74 9.63
N ILE A 41 0.53 0.32 8.83
CA ILE A 41 0.53 0.26 7.37
C ILE A 41 1.93 0.69 6.91
N GLU A 42 2.64 -0.20 6.23
CA GLU A 42 3.93 0.09 5.59
C GLU A 42 3.74 -0.01 4.07
N ILE A 43 4.01 1.08 3.37
CA ILE A 43 3.84 1.18 1.91
C ILE A 43 5.23 1.35 1.31
N LYS A 44 5.57 0.50 0.37
CA LYS A 44 6.79 0.60 -0.43
C LYS A 44 6.41 0.70 -1.90
N ALA A 45 6.70 1.83 -2.50
CA ALA A 45 6.49 2.10 -3.91
C ALA A 45 7.87 2.11 -4.59
N GLY A 46 8.10 1.25 -5.59
CA GLY A 46 9.35 1.22 -6.38
C GLY A 46 10.45 0.28 -5.88
N GLU A 47 10.12 -0.91 -5.36
CA GLU A 47 11.12 -1.95 -5.02
C GLU A 47 11.59 -2.77 -6.26
N GLY A 48 11.26 -2.32 -7.48
CA GLY A 48 11.68 -2.89 -8.77
C GLY A 48 12.83 -2.13 -9.45
N ILE A 49 13.33 -2.67 -10.58
CA ILE A 49 14.51 -2.18 -11.35
C ILE A 49 14.33 -0.73 -11.86
N VAL A 50 13.09 -0.27 -11.98
CA VAL A 50 12.75 1.04 -12.53
C VAL A 50 12.71 2.07 -11.41
N LYS A 51 13.79 2.86 -11.30
CA LYS A 51 13.81 4.13 -10.57
C LYS A 51 12.63 5.02 -11.03
N ARG A 52 12.07 5.83 -10.13
CA ARG A 52 11.16 7.01 -10.33
C ARG A 52 9.67 6.67 -10.07
N ASP A 53 8.82 7.51 -9.46
CA ASP A 53 8.72 8.97 -9.31
C ASP A 53 8.16 9.32 -7.91
N GLU A 54 8.76 10.29 -7.19
CA GLU A 54 8.37 10.64 -5.80
C GLU A 54 6.91 11.08 -5.71
N ALA A 55 6.41 11.78 -6.74
CA ALA A 55 5.04 12.30 -6.75
C ALA A 55 4.02 11.17 -6.74
N THR A 56 4.27 10.10 -7.49
CA THR A 56 3.40 8.90 -7.54
C THR A 56 3.39 8.17 -6.21
N ALA A 57 4.56 7.96 -5.60
CA ALA A 57 4.66 7.35 -4.28
C ALA A 57 3.90 8.17 -3.21
N LYS A 58 4.04 9.51 -3.26
CA LYS A 58 3.35 10.43 -2.37
C LYS A 58 1.82 10.37 -2.55
N GLU A 59 1.34 10.27 -3.79
CA GLU A 59 -0.09 10.14 -4.07
C GLU A 59 -0.66 8.82 -3.54
N ILE A 60 0.06 7.70 -3.68
CA ILE A 60 -0.35 6.38 -3.14
C ILE A 60 -0.50 6.47 -1.61
N VAL A 61 0.48 7.06 -0.93
CA VAL A 61 0.42 7.25 0.53
C VAL A 61 -0.79 8.12 0.90
N GLN A 62 -0.97 9.27 0.24
CA GLN A 62 -2.09 10.18 0.54
C GLN A 62 -3.47 9.53 0.33
N ARG A 63 -3.65 8.79 -0.77
CA ARG A 63 -4.91 8.07 -1.04
C ARG A 63 -5.16 6.99 0.01
N THR A 64 -4.13 6.24 0.36
CA THR A 64 -4.24 5.19 1.38
C THR A 64 -4.62 5.77 2.74
N THR A 65 -3.99 6.86 3.16
CA THR A 65 -4.35 7.56 4.41
C THR A 65 -5.79 8.06 4.41
N LYS A 66 -6.26 8.66 3.30
CA LYS A 66 -7.65 9.13 3.17
C LYS A 66 -8.66 7.99 3.28
N ILE A 67 -8.39 6.85 2.66
CA ILE A 67 -9.28 5.68 2.73
C ILE A 67 -9.25 5.10 4.14
N ALA A 68 -8.07 4.93 4.74
CA ALA A 68 -7.93 4.42 6.10
C ALA A 68 -8.69 5.29 7.12
N ALA A 69 -8.61 6.61 7.01
CA ALA A 69 -9.35 7.52 7.88
C ALA A 69 -10.88 7.36 7.74
N LYS A 70 -11.40 7.12 6.53
CA LYS A 70 -12.82 6.87 6.31
C LYS A 70 -13.32 5.55 6.92
N LEU A 71 -12.46 4.54 7.01
CA LEU A 71 -12.81 3.22 7.54
C LEU A 71 -12.86 3.18 9.09
N VAL A 72 -12.42 4.24 9.76
CA VAL A 72 -12.48 4.38 11.23
C VAL A 72 -13.77 5.09 11.69
N THR A 73 -14.59 5.59 10.76
CA THR A 73 -15.95 6.13 11.02
C THR A 73 -16.99 5.02 10.92
#